data_AF-A0AA88XR75-F1
#
_entry.id   AF-A0AA88XR75-F1
#
_cell.length_a   1.000
_cell.length_b   1.000
_cell.length_c   1.000
_cell.angle_alpha   90.00
_cell.angle_beta   90.00
_cell.angle_gamma   90.00
#
_symmetry.space_group_name_H-M   'P 1'
#
loop_
_entity.id
_entity.type
_entity.pdbx_description
1 polymer ?
#
loop_
_entity_poly.entity_id
_entity_poly.type
_entity_poly.pdbx_seq_one_letter_code
_entity_poly.pdbx_strand_id
1 'polypeptide(L)'
;MKMALIYRDTCDAYSMGDGGRIVRNAKFEWVYAGALHHTKYKIWLWRMITYINAVLPPDQAFEYMWNMTVNLKGGIKSNIPNDNCVELQVFNIKRELNTQGANKSFESARNICMTTQVIDKIKEQVMFTSNVAKSSRNRKEVDKSKDILTMVDSLRRKGPVSELSWESFSKYKDPLSKIDIQKLHDWINEQKEIADLYM
;
A
#
# COMPACT_ATOMS: atom_id res chain seq x y z
N MET A 1 -17.10 0.19 9.59
CA MET A 1 -17.26 -0.65 8.37
C MET A 1 -16.85 0.08 7.08
N LYS A 2 -17.15 1.38 6.93
CA LYS A 2 -16.86 2.17 5.70
C LYS A 2 -15.38 2.14 5.25
N MET A 3 -14.42 2.29 6.16
CA MET A 3 -12.98 2.26 5.83
C MET A 3 -12.46 0.87 5.44
N ALA A 4 -13.12 -0.21 5.87
CA ALA A 4 -12.67 -1.56 5.52
C ALA A 4 -12.83 -1.83 4.02
N LEU A 5 -13.83 -1.22 3.38
CA LEU A 5 -14.05 -1.31 1.93
C LEU A 5 -12.97 -0.55 1.15
N ILE A 6 -12.64 0.67 1.59
CA ILE A 6 -11.55 1.45 0.98
C ILE A 6 -10.23 0.70 1.13
N TYR A 7 -9.91 0.20 2.33
CA TYR A 7 -8.68 -0.57 2.55
C TYR A 7 -8.61 -1.80 1.64
N ARG A 8 -9.71 -2.57 1.53
CA ARG A 8 -9.78 -3.72 0.63
C ARG A 8 -9.57 -3.32 -0.83
N ASP A 9 -10.19 -2.23 -1.27
CA ASP A 9 -10.06 -1.74 -2.63
C ASP A 9 -8.65 -1.24 -2.92
N THR A 10 -8.01 -0.53 -1.99
CA THR A 10 -6.61 -0.11 -2.07
C THR A 10 -5.68 -1.31 -2.20
N CYS A 11 -5.83 -2.32 -1.35
CA CYS A 11 -5.03 -3.55 -1.44
C CYS A 11 -5.19 -4.25 -2.80
N ASP A 12 -6.43 -4.38 -3.29
CA ASP A 12 -6.70 -4.98 -4.59
C ASP A 12 -6.13 -4.14 -5.73
N ALA A 13 -6.25 -2.81 -5.68
CA ALA A 13 -5.69 -1.89 -6.66
C ALA A 13 -4.16 -2.04 -6.76
N TYR A 14 -3.47 -2.13 -5.61
CA TYR A 14 -2.03 -2.41 -5.58
C TYR A 14 -1.70 -3.78 -6.17
N SER A 15 -2.43 -4.84 -5.83
CA SER A 15 -2.20 -6.17 -6.41
C SER A 15 -2.45 -6.21 -7.92
N MET A 16 -3.44 -5.47 -8.40
CA MET A 16 -3.79 -5.36 -9.82
C MET A 16 -2.85 -4.44 -10.60
N GLY A 17 -2.08 -3.58 -9.92
CA GLY A 17 -1.25 -2.56 -10.58
C GLY A 17 -2.07 -1.44 -11.20
N ASP A 18 -3.27 -1.16 -10.66
CA ASP A 18 -4.17 -0.13 -11.18
C ASP A 18 -3.86 1.22 -10.55
N GLY A 19 -2.98 1.99 -11.20
CA GLY A 19 -2.58 3.32 -10.76
C GLY A 19 -3.77 4.27 -10.59
N GLY A 20 -4.77 4.21 -11.49
CA GLY A 20 -5.94 5.08 -11.43
C GLY A 20 -6.81 4.82 -10.20
N ARG A 21 -7.02 3.55 -9.83
CA ARG A 21 -7.71 3.18 -8.57
C ARG A 21 -6.91 3.60 -7.35
N ILE A 22 -5.59 3.40 -7.35
CA ILE A 22 -4.72 3.84 -6.24
C ILE A 22 -4.86 5.34 -5.99
N VAL A 23 -4.79 6.18 -7.03
CA VAL A 23 -4.93 7.65 -6.89
C VAL A 23 -6.31 8.04 -6.38
N ARG A 24 -7.36 7.37 -6.87
CA ARG A 24 -8.74 7.61 -6.43
C ARG A 24 -8.91 7.31 -4.94
N ASN A 25 -8.39 6.17 -4.49
CA ASN A 25 -8.47 5.77 -3.09
C ASN A 25 -7.63 6.69 -2.20
N ALA A 26 -6.47 7.14 -2.67
CA ALA A 26 -5.63 8.10 -1.97
C ALA A 26 -6.35 9.43 -1.64
N LYS A 27 -7.31 9.88 -2.47
CA LYS A 27 -8.14 11.06 -2.16
C LYS A 27 -9.00 10.84 -0.90
N PHE A 28 -9.58 9.65 -0.76
CA PHE A 28 -10.35 9.29 0.43
C PHE A 28 -9.45 9.06 1.65
N GLU A 29 -8.32 8.40 1.45
CA GLU A 29 -7.32 8.18 2.51
C GLU A 29 -6.74 9.51 3.01
N TRP A 30 -6.63 10.53 2.15
CA TRP A 30 -6.16 11.87 2.53
C TRP A 30 -7.13 12.55 3.50
N VAL A 31 -8.43 12.48 3.20
CA VAL A 31 -9.50 12.97 4.07
C VAL A 31 -9.49 12.22 5.40
N TYR A 32 -9.33 10.89 5.36
CA TYR A 32 -9.22 10.05 6.55
C TYR A 32 -7.99 10.38 7.42
N ALA A 33 -6.82 10.59 6.80
CA ALA A 33 -5.61 11.02 7.50
C ALA A 33 -5.79 12.40 8.15
N GLY A 34 -6.53 13.30 7.49
CA GLY A 34 -6.93 14.59 8.04
C GLY A 34 -7.80 14.47 9.28
N ALA A 35 -8.81 13.60 9.26
CA ALA A 35 -9.72 13.37 10.39
C ALA A 35 -9.01 12.85 11.65
N LEU A 36 -7.94 12.07 11.45
CA LEU A 36 -7.11 11.53 12.52
C LEU A 36 -5.94 12.44 12.93
N HIS A 37 -5.77 13.59 12.29
CA HIS A 37 -4.61 14.48 12.48
C HIS A 37 -3.26 13.80 12.21
N HIS A 38 -3.23 12.83 11.29
CA HIS A 38 -1.99 12.21 10.84
C HIS A 38 -1.30 13.09 9.79
N THR A 39 -0.68 14.18 10.24
CA THR A 39 -0.07 15.20 9.38
C THR A 39 0.95 14.63 8.39
N LYS A 40 1.79 13.69 8.81
CA LYS A 40 2.77 13.02 7.94
C LYS A 40 2.10 12.35 6.74
N TYR A 41 1.08 11.52 6.98
CA TYR A 41 0.37 10.80 5.92
C TYR A 41 -0.48 11.75 5.07
N LYS A 42 -1.08 12.77 5.69
CA LYS A 42 -1.82 13.81 4.97
C LYS A 42 -0.92 14.54 3.94
N ILE A 43 0.28 14.95 4.34
CA ILE A 43 1.23 15.63 3.44
C ILE A 43 1.71 14.69 2.34
N TRP A 44 2.02 13.44 2.69
CA TRP A 44 2.50 12.46 1.73
C TRP A 44 1.45 12.15 0.65
N LEU A 45 0.19 11.91 1.04
CA LEU A 45 -0.92 11.68 0.12
C LEU A 45 -1.22 12.93 -0.72
N TRP A 46 -1.18 14.12 -0.12
CA TRP A 46 -1.34 15.36 -0.87
C TRP A 46 -0.28 15.51 -1.96
N ARG A 47 1.00 15.27 -1.62
CA ARG A 47 2.11 15.32 -2.58
C ARG A 47 1.92 14.32 -3.73
N MET A 48 1.50 13.10 -3.43
CA MET A 48 1.22 12.08 -4.44
C MET A 48 0.11 12.55 -5.40
N ILE A 49 -0.98 13.10 -4.87
CA ILE A 49 -2.11 13.60 -5.66
C ILE A 49 -1.67 14.82 -6.50
N THR A 50 -0.92 15.76 -5.94
CA THR A 50 -0.49 16.97 -6.67
C THR A 50 0.54 16.66 -7.75
N TYR A 51 1.44 15.70 -7.54
CA TYR A 51 2.34 15.23 -8.59
C TYR A 51 1.59 14.75 -9.83
N ILE A 52 0.50 14.02 -9.63
CA ILE A 52 -0.27 13.44 -10.74
C ILE A 52 -1.17 14.48 -11.41
N ASN A 53 -1.75 15.41 -10.65
CA ASN A 53 -2.80 16.29 -11.17
C ASN A 53 -2.33 17.71 -11.50
N ALA A 54 -1.18 18.18 -10.99
CA ALA A 54 -0.82 19.59 -11.06
C ALA A 54 0.67 19.90 -11.26
N VAL A 55 1.58 19.10 -10.70
CA VAL A 55 3.02 19.46 -10.64
C VAL A 55 3.82 18.83 -11.78
N LEU A 56 3.60 17.54 -12.09
CA LEU A 56 4.37 16.87 -13.12
C LEU A 56 3.75 17.09 -14.50
N PRO A 57 4.58 17.18 -15.57
CA PRO A 57 4.10 17.10 -16.95
C PRO A 57 3.28 15.82 -17.18
N PRO A 58 2.34 15.81 -18.14
CA PRO A 58 1.44 14.67 -18.38
C PRO A 58 2.17 13.32 -18.51
N ASP A 59 3.29 13.28 -19.22
CA ASP A 59 4.08 12.07 -19.43
C ASP A 59 4.68 11.54 -18.12
N GLN A 60 5.26 12.44 -17.32
CA GLN A 60 5.84 12.08 -16.01
C GLN A 60 4.75 11.74 -14.98
N ALA A 61 3.59 12.39 -15.03
CA ALA A 61 2.45 12.06 -14.18
C ALA A 61 1.92 10.66 -14.51
N PHE A 62 1.85 10.30 -15.79
CA PHE A 62 1.50 8.96 -16.26
C PHE A 62 2.51 7.94 -15.74
N GLU A 63 3.80 8.15 -15.97
CA GLU A 63 4.85 7.25 -15.48
C GLU A 63 4.82 7.11 -13.96
N TYR A 64 4.71 8.22 -13.22
CA TYR A 64 4.63 8.19 -11.76
C TYR A 64 3.43 7.37 -11.27
N MET A 65 2.26 7.56 -11.89
CA MET A 65 1.03 6.84 -11.52
C MET A 65 1.16 5.33 -11.71
N TRP A 66 1.78 4.87 -12.81
CA TRP A 66 1.94 3.45 -13.08
C TRP A 66 3.17 2.82 -12.39
N ASN A 67 4.16 3.62 -12.00
CA ASN A 67 5.33 3.18 -11.21
C ASN A 67 5.07 3.11 -9.69
N MET A 68 3.82 3.28 -9.25
CA MET A 68 3.44 3.07 -7.84
C MET A 68 3.46 1.59 -7.42
N THR A 69 3.51 0.68 -8.39
CA THR A 69 3.56 -0.77 -8.20
C THR A 69 4.69 -1.42 -8.97
N VAL A 70 5.20 -2.55 -8.47
CA VAL A 70 6.22 -3.35 -9.14
C VAL A 70 5.78 -4.80 -9.19
N ASN A 71 5.96 -5.44 -10.36
CA ASN A 71 5.76 -6.88 -10.54
C ASN A 71 7.10 -7.60 -10.64
N LEU A 72 7.60 -8.13 -9.52
CA LEU A 72 8.92 -8.78 -9.49
C LEU A 72 8.95 -10.16 -10.14
N LYS A 73 7.85 -10.91 -10.07
CA LYS A 73 7.78 -12.33 -10.48
C LYS A 73 6.94 -12.56 -11.73
N GLY A 74 6.29 -11.52 -12.24
CA GLY A 74 5.24 -11.64 -13.26
C GLY A 74 3.94 -12.23 -12.70
N GLY A 75 2.95 -12.33 -13.57
CA GLY A 75 1.63 -12.88 -13.26
C GLY A 75 0.60 -11.85 -12.81
N ILE A 76 -0.67 -12.26 -12.91
CA ILE A 76 -1.84 -11.45 -12.56
C ILE A 76 -1.96 -11.40 -11.03
N LYS A 77 -2.30 -10.22 -10.48
CA LYS A 77 -2.42 -9.98 -9.02
C LYS A 77 -1.13 -10.17 -8.22
N SER A 78 0.02 -10.17 -8.89
CA SER A 78 1.34 -10.35 -8.27
C SER A 78 2.08 -9.04 -7.98
N ASN A 79 1.46 -7.89 -8.22
CA ASN A 79 2.09 -6.59 -7.98
C ASN A 79 2.20 -6.31 -6.47
N ILE A 80 3.27 -5.63 -6.10
CA ILE A 80 3.46 -5.07 -4.76
C ILE A 80 3.58 -3.54 -4.85
N PRO A 81 3.20 -2.79 -3.80
CA PRO A 81 3.53 -1.38 -3.72
C PRO A 81 5.03 -1.16 -3.90
N ASN A 82 5.41 -0.13 -4.64
CA ASN A 82 6.83 0.19 -4.88
C ASN A 82 7.58 0.47 -3.56
N ASP A 83 6.91 1.09 -2.57
CA ASP A 83 7.47 1.29 -1.23
C ASP A 83 7.88 -0.04 -0.57
N ASN A 84 7.01 -1.06 -0.63
CA ASN A 84 7.34 -2.41 -0.15
C ASN A 84 8.52 -3.03 -0.92
N CYS A 85 8.63 -2.76 -2.23
CA CYS A 85 9.76 -3.23 -3.03
C CYS A 85 11.08 -2.60 -2.54
N VAL A 86 11.08 -1.30 -2.27
CA VAL A 86 12.24 -0.59 -1.70
C VAL A 86 12.59 -1.14 -0.32
N GLU A 87 11.59 -1.40 0.55
CA GLU A 87 11.83 -2.01 1.85
C GLU A 87 12.48 -3.39 1.76
N LEU A 88 12.02 -4.23 0.81
CA LEU A 88 12.62 -5.54 0.55
C LEU A 88 14.07 -5.42 0.07
N GLN A 89 14.36 -4.47 -0.82
CA GLN A 89 15.72 -4.21 -1.29
C GLN A 89 16.64 -3.74 -0.15
N VAL A 90 16.18 -2.79 0.65
CA VAL A 90 16.92 -2.29 1.82
C VAL A 90 17.17 -3.41 2.83
N PHE A 91 16.19 -4.28 3.07
CA PHE A 91 16.35 -5.44 3.93
C PHE A 91 17.44 -6.39 3.40
N ASN A 92 17.42 -6.72 2.11
CA ASN A 92 18.43 -7.57 1.49
C ASN A 92 19.84 -6.95 1.61
N ILE A 93 19.99 -5.67 1.27
CA ILE A 93 21.26 -4.94 1.37
C ILE A 93 21.79 -4.99 2.82
N LYS A 94 20.93 -4.71 3.81
CA LYS A 94 21.32 -4.78 5.23
C LYS A 94 21.74 -6.19 5.63
N ARG A 95 21.07 -7.22 5.14
CA ARG A 95 21.42 -8.62 5.40
C ARG A 95 22.82 -8.94 4.87
N GLU A 96 23.10 -8.60 3.62
CA GLU A 96 24.41 -8.84 3.01
C GLU A 96 25.50 -8.03 3.72
N LEU A 97 25.24 -6.76 4.05
CA LEU A 97 26.19 -5.92 4.79
C LEU A 97 26.49 -6.49 6.18
N ASN A 98 25.49 -7.07 6.85
CA ASN A 98 25.66 -7.70 8.15
C ASN A 98 26.59 -8.92 8.12
N THR A 99 26.75 -9.60 6.98
CA THR A 99 27.69 -10.73 6.85
C THR A 99 29.16 -10.31 7.04
N GLN A 100 29.48 -9.04 6.82
CA GLN A 100 30.85 -8.51 6.93
C GLN A 100 31.29 -8.21 8.38
N GLY A 101 30.38 -8.31 9.35
CA GLY A 101 30.70 -8.08 10.76
C GLY A 101 31.24 -6.67 11.04
N ALA A 102 32.45 -6.58 11.60
CA ALA A 102 33.11 -5.32 11.92
C ALA A 102 33.72 -4.62 10.68
N ASN A 103 33.85 -5.31 9.55
CA ASN A 103 34.51 -4.78 8.34
C ASN A 103 33.57 -3.91 7.46
N LYS A 104 32.42 -3.50 7.99
CA LYS A 104 31.46 -2.66 7.26
C LYS A 104 32.07 -1.31 6.96
N SER A 105 32.14 -0.97 5.68
CA SER A 105 32.56 0.34 5.20
C SER A 105 31.54 0.93 4.25
N PHE A 106 31.58 2.25 4.03
CA PHE A 106 30.72 2.89 3.03
C PHE A 106 30.92 2.30 1.64
N GLU A 107 32.17 2.00 1.27
CA GLU A 107 32.52 1.39 -0.01
C GLU A 107 31.91 0.00 -0.16
N SER A 108 31.97 -0.81 0.91
CA SER A 108 31.34 -2.14 0.91
C SER A 108 29.82 -2.06 0.75
N ALA A 109 29.17 -1.08 1.39
CA ALA A 109 27.73 -0.86 1.26
C ALA A 109 27.36 -0.41 -0.15
N ARG A 110 28.12 0.51 -0.74
CA ARG A 110 27.95 0.96 -2.14
C ARG A 110 28.05 -0.22 -3.11
N ASN A 111 29.09 -1.05 -2.96
CA ASN A 111 29.29 -2.21 -3.82
C ASN A 111 28.15 -3.22 -3.69
N ILE A 112 27.67 -3.50 -2.48
CA ILE A 112 26.50 -4.35 -2.26
C ILE A 112 25.26 -3.76 -2.95
N CYS A 113 24.96 -2.46 -2.75
CA CYS A 113 23.80 -1.81 -3.36
C CYS A 113 23.78 -1.95 -4.89
N MET A 114 24.93 -1.80 -5.54
CA MET A 114 25.05 -1.87 -7.01
C MET A 114 25.02 -3.29 -7.56
N THR A 115 25.40 -4.29 -6.76
CA THR A 115 25.57 -5.68 -7.24
C THR A 115 24.47 -6.64 -6.81
N THR A 116 23.72 -6.33 -5.74
CA THR A 116 22.73 -7.24 -5.12
C THR A 116 21.76 -7.83 -6.15
N GLN A 117 21.18 -6.99 -7.02
CA GLN A 117 20.20 -7.45 -8.02
C GLN A 117 20.80 -8.41 -9.05
N VAL A 118 22.05 -8.17 -9.45
CA VAL A 118 22.77 -9.02 -10.43
C VAL A 118 23.13 -10.35 -9.80
N ILE A 119 23.65 -10.32 -8.56
CA ILE A 119 24.01 -11.51 -7.80
C ILE A 119 22.78 -12.39 -7.55
N ASP A 120 21.65 -11.79 -7.16
CA ASP A 120 20.40 -12.52 -6.94
C ASP A 120 19.94 -13.25 -8.22
N LYS A 121 20.00 -12.58 -9.39
CA LYS A 121 19.67 -13.20 -10.68
C LYS A 121 20.60 -14.36 -11.03
N ILE A 122 21.92 -14.17 -10.85
CA ILE A 122 22.91 -15.24 -11.10
C ILE A 122 22.63 -16.43 -10.19
N LYS A 123 22.37 -16.18 -8.90
CA LYS A 123 22.04 -17.22 -7.92
C LYS A 123 20.80 -17.99 -8.31
N GLU A 124 19.74 -17.31 -8.75
CA GLU A 124 18.53 -17.97 -9.23
C GLU A 124 18.79 -18.84 -10.46
N GLN A 125 19.57 -18.35 -11.42
CA GLN A 125 19.93 -19.11 -12.61
C GLN A 125 20.78 -20.34 -12.29
N VAL A 126 21.77 -20.20 -11.40
CA VAL A 126 22.61 -21.33 -10.95
C VAL A 126 21.79 -22.38 -10.22
N MET A 127 20.87 -21.97 -9.35
CA MET A 127 19.97 -22.91 -8.65
C MET A 127 19.05 -23.64 -9.63
N PHE A 128 18.58 -22.95 -10.67
CA PHE A 128 17.79 -23.54 -11.75
C PHE A 128 18.59 -24.58 -12.55
N THR A 129 19.81 -24.26 -12.99
CA THR A 129 20.63 -25.18 -13.78
C THR A 129 21.18 -26.35 -12.98
N SER A 130 21.49 -26.15 -11.70
CA SER A 130 22.00 -27.20 -10.81
C SER A 130 20.91 -28.12 -10.24
N ASN A 131 19.64 -27.87 -10.59
CA ASN A 131 18.48 -28.61 -10.10
C ASN A 131 18.41 -28.71 -8.56
N VAL A 132 18.99 -27.73 -7.87
CA VAL A 132 18.98 -27.66 -6.41
C VAL A 132 17.59 -27.21 -5.98
N ALA A 133 16.85 -28.09 -5.31
CA ALA A 133 15.56 -27.76 -4.75
C ALA A 133 15.70 -26.55 -3.81
N LYS A 134 15.00 -25.45 -4.12
CA LYS A 134 14.87 -24.34 -3.16
C LYS A 134 14.22 -24.91 -1.89
N SER A 135 14.91 -24.84 -0.76
CA SER A 135 14.32 -25.14 0.55
C SER A 135 13.22 -24.11 0.82
N SER A 136 11.99 -24.42 0.41
CA SER A 136 10.84 -23.59 0.70
C SER A 136 10.38 -23.92 2.10
N ARG A 137 10.54 -22.95 3.02
CA ARG A 137 9.66 -22.90 4.19
C ARG A 137 8.31 -22.38 3.68
N ASN A 138 7.49 -23.28 3.14
CA ASN A 138 6.08 -22.97 2.90
C ASN A 138 5.46 -22.67 4.27
N ARG A 139 5.27 -21.38 4.58
CA ARG A 139 4.43 -20.98 5.70
C ARG A 139 3.05 -21.51 5.34
N LYS A 140 2.49 -22.43 6.13
CA LYS A 140 1.12 -22.91 5.91
C LYS A 140 0.22 -21.70 5.78
N GLU A 141 -0.48 -21.59 4.67
CA GLU A 141 -1.52 -20.58 4.50
C GLU A 141 -2.51 -20.76 5.66
N VAL A 142 -2.79 -19.69 6.39
CA VAL A 142 -3.72 -19.75 7.51
C VAL A 142 -5.10 -19.96 6.93
N ASP A 143 -5.70 -21.12 7.15
CA ASP A 143 -7.06 -21.42 6.75
C ASP A 143 -8.04 -20.58 7.58
N LYS A 144 -8.61 -19.54 6.96
CA LYS A 144 -9.60 -18.64 7.56
C LYS A 144 -11.03 -19.13 7.37
N SER A 145 -11.23 -20.29 6.74
CA SER A 145 -12.58 -20.78 6.38
C SER A 145 -13.45 -20.99 7.62
N LYS A 146 -12.88 -21.48 8.72
CA LYS A 146 -13.59 -21.62 10.00
C LYS A 146 -14.03 -20.28 10.58
N ASP A 147 -13.18 -19.26 10.51
CA ASP A 147 -13.51 -17.93 11.03
C ASP A 147 -14.63 -17.29 10.19
N ILE A 148 -14.54 -17.41 8.87
CA ILE A 148 -15.57 -16.92 7.94
C ILE A 148 -16.90 -17.64 8.18
N LEU A 149 -16.89 -18.97 8.30
CA LEU A 149 -18.11 -19.74 8.61
C LEU A 149 -18.71 -19.31 9.95
N THR A 150 -17.89 -19.12 10.97
CA THR A 150 -18.34 -18.64 12.28
C THR A 150 -18.95 -17.25 12.20
N MET A 151 -18.34 -16.34 11.42
CA MET A 151 -18.89 -15.00 11.17
C MET A 151 -20.24 -15.08 10.44
N VAL A 152 -20.33 -15.87 9.36
CA VAL A 152 -21.57 -16.06 8.58
C VAL A 152 -22.68 -16.67 9.43
N ASP A 153 -22.37 -17.69 10.23
CA ASP A 153 -23.33 -18.31 11.14
C ASP A 153 -23.79 -17.34 12.23
N SER A 154 -22.89 -16.48 12.73
CA SER A 154 -23.26 -15.43 13.68
C SER A 154 -24.23 -14.41 13.05
N LEU A 155 -24.01 -14.05 11.78
CA LEU A 155 -24.83 -13.11 11.02
C LEU A 155 -26.20 -13.73 10.70
N ARG A 156 -26.23 -15.00 10.27
CA ARG A 156 -27.48 -15.73 9.99
C ARG A 156 -28.35 -15.90 11.24
N ARG A 157 -27.74 -16.14 12.41
CA ARG A 157 -28.45 -16.30 13.68
C ARG A 157 -28.97 -14.98 14.26
N LYS A 158 -28.24 -13.88 14.09
CA LYS A 158 -28.57 -12.57 14.68
C LYS A 158 -29.43 -11.66 13.78
N GLY A 159 -29.68 -12.05 12.52
CA GLY A 159 -30.46 -11.26 11.58
C GLY A 159 -29.65 -10.12 10.93
N PRO A 160 -30.30 -9.18 10.21
CA PRO A 160 -29.60 -8.03 9.64
C PRO A 160 -28.84 -7.30 10.75
N VAL A 161 -27.61 -6.90 10.43
CA VAL A 161 -26.70 -6.23 11.37
C VAL A 161 -27.24 -4.85 11.71
N SER A 162 -28.17 -4.77 12.66
CA SER A 162 -28.46 -3.55 13.39
C SER A 162 -27.29 -3.26 14.31
N GLU A 163 -26.72 -2.05 14.20
CA GLU A 163 -25.61 -1.48 14.97
C GLU A 163 -24.86 -2.47 15.89
N LEU A 164 -23.84 -3.13 15.33
CA LEU A 164 -22.90 -3.93 16.12
C LEU A 164 -22.12 -3.01 17.07
N SER A 165 -22.62 -2.81 18.28
CA SER A 165 -21.81 -2.34 19.39
C SER A 165 -20.99 -3.51 19.91
N TRP A 166 -19.71 -3.56 19.54
CA TRP A 166 -18.79 -4.51 20.15
C TRP A 166 -18.34 -3.94 21.49
N GLU A 167 -18.69 -4.58 22.62
CA GLU A 167 -18.28 -4.13 23.96
C GLU A 167 -16.76 -3.95 24.08
N SER A 168 -15.99 -4.85 23.44
CA SER A 168 -14.53 -4.79 23.33
C SER A 168 -14.01 -3.53 22.62
N PHE A 169 -14.85 -2.88 21.80
CA PHE A 169 -14.56 -1.63 21.10
C PHE A 169 -15.53 -0.50 21.52
N SER A 170 -16.01 -0.52 22.75
CA SER A 170 -16.92 0.51 23.31
C SER A 170 -16.39 1.95 23.20
N LYS A 171 -15.05 2.13 23.12
CA LYS A 171 -14.40 3.43 22.94
C LYS A 171 -14.08 3.80 21.49
N TYR A 172 -14.32 2.90 20.53
CA TYR A 172 -14.02 3.16 19.13
C TYR A 172 -14.99 4.20 18.58
N LYS A 173 -14.47 5.36 18.20
CA LYS A 173 -15.20 6.37 17.43
C LYS A 173 -14.76 6.26 15.98
N ASP A 174 -15.72 6.20 15.06
CA ASP A 174 -15.42 6.25 13.62
C ASP A 174 -14.62 7.53 13.33
N PRO A 175 -13.38 7.44 12.83
CA PRO A 175 -12.58 8.63 12.59
C PRO A 175 -13.25 9.64 11.66
N LEU A 176 -14.08 9.17 10.73
CA LEU A 176 -14.83 10.06 9.84
C LEU A 176 -15.89 10.89 10.56
N SER A 177 -16.34 10.47 11.75
CA SER A 177 -17.32 11.26 12.53
C SER A 177 -16.75 12.60 13.00
N LYS A 178 -15.43 12.79 12.92
CA LYS A 178 -14.76 14.05 13.24
C LYS A 178 -14.78 15.05 12.08
N ILE A 179 -15.14 14.60 10.88
CA ILE A 179 -15.23 15.48 9.71
C ILE A 179 -16.61 16.10 9.68
N ASP A 180 -16.63 17.43 9.61
CA ASP A 180 -17.81 18.19 9.29
C ASP A 180 -18.09 18.08 7.78
N ILE A 181 -19.08 17.27 7.41
CA ILE A 181 -19.42 16.96 6.02
C ILE A 181 -19.91 18.21 5.30
N GLN A 182 -20.65 19.09 5.99
CA GLN A 182 -21.16 20.31 5.39
C GLN A 182 -20.00 21.24 5.02
N LYS A 183 -19.07 21.46 5.95
CA LYS A 183 -17.88 22.26 5.68
C LYS A 183 -17.01 21.66 4.58
N LEU A 184 -16.87 20.34 4.52
CA LEU A 184 -16.13 19.68 3.46
C LEU A 184 -16.80 19.90 2.09
N HIS A 185 -18.12 19.78 2.03
CA HIS A 185 -18.89 20.02 0.82
C HIS A 185 -18.79 21.47 0.34
N ASP A 186 -18.97 22.41 1.26
CA ASP A 186 -18.87 23.85 0.98
C ASP A 186 -17.46 24.19 0.48
N TRP A 187 -16.42 23.66 1.13
CA TRP A 187 -15.03 23.82 0.69
C TRP A 187 -14.81 23.25 -0.73
N ILE A 188 -15.33 22.05 -1.03
CA ILE A 188 -15.20 21.46 -2.37
C ILE A 188 -15.85 22.36 -3.44
N ASN A 189 -17.00 22.95 -3.15
CA ASN A 189 -17.69 23.82 -4.10
C ASN A 189 -16.96 25.14 -4.30
N GLU A 190 -16.46 25.76 -3.23
CA GLU A 190 -15.61 26.93 -3.32
C GLU A 190 -14.36 26.67 -4.19
N GLN A 191 -13.71 25.52 -4.00
CA GLN A 191 -12.55 25.15 -4.84
C GLN A 191 -12.92 24.91 -6.30
N LYS A 192 -14.13 24.43 -6.60
CA LYS A 192 -14.60 24.29 -7.99
C LYS A 192 -14.82 25.64 -8.64
N GLU A 193 -15.49 26.56 -7.95
CA GLU A 193 -15.70 27.93 -8.44
C GLU A 193 -14.37 28.63 -8.73
N ILE A 194 -13.39 28.47 -7.82
CA ILE A 194 -12.02 28.97 -8.04
C ILE A 194 -11.41 28.33 -9.29
N ALA A 195 -11.50 27.01 -9.45
CA ALA A 195 -10.92 26.32 -10.60
C ALA A 195 -11.56 26.78 -11.92
N ASP A 196 -12.88 26.98 -11.95
CA ASP A 196 -13.63 27.47 -13.11
C ASP A 196 -13.28 28.93 -13.48
N LEU A 197 -12.82 29.73 -12.52
CA LEU A 197 -12.33 31.10 -12.77
C LEU A 197 -10.94 31.15 -13.40
N TYR A 198 -10.14 30.08 -13.23
CA TYR A 198 -8.74 30.02 -13.69
C TYR A 198 -8.51 29.07 -14.88
N MET A 199 -9.55 28.37 -15.35
CA MET A 199 -9.55 27.56 -16.58
C MET A 199 -10.22 28.30 -17.74
#